data_AF-A0A968F298-F1
#
_entry.id   AF-A0A968F298-F1
#
_cell.length_a   1.000
_cell.length_b   1.000
_cell.length_c   1.000
_cell.angle_alpha   90.00
_cell.angle_beta   90.00
_cell.angle_gamma   90.00
#
_symmetry.space_group_name_H-M   'P 1'
#
loop_
_entity.id
_entity.type
_entity.pdbx_description
1 polymer ?
#
loop_
_entity_poly.entity_id
_entity_poly.type
_entity_poly.pdbx_seq_one_letter_code
_entity_poly.pdbx_strand_id
1 'polypeptide(L)'
;EPLGLVKMDLLGVRSLSIITDCLQSAKSLYQSLKGNGNTSSTSVFRYDVKRCALHKEDLHTYLTAQKFPFLDIAREHLSPLDLRVIPENDSNVIALLRNGLSMGCFQTESPAMRGLLKKMQIEGMDDVITAVALIRPGAADSGMKDAYIERRAGLKKVEYIHSSLKSLLEETYGGIVYQEQVMQVAVEVAGFSLSQADVLRRAMTKSRDHKTLSGLQKLFIDGATQKGLSKPQANQIWQFLNNFVGYGFNKAHACTYGVIAYQTAFLKYYFPVQYMTAVLNNQGGFYSRAAYIAEARRMGIRLLPPDINRSAKEFTLRNDTIFTGLDCVYELTEKSTERILKERSKSPFGDYYDFMQRVQPRQKEVENLIKCGALRSLQPNEPHLLLKNKLYFRNKRNRNLTESLLQQVRLKPYNVYQR
;
A
#
# COMPACT_ATOMS: atom_id res chain seq x y z
N GLU A 1 0.84 -25.46 -1.16
CA GLU A 1 0.78 -26.46 -0.07
C GLU A 1 1.71 -27.67 -0.25
N PRO A 2 1.84 -28.33 -1.43
CA PRO A 2 2.62 -29.56 -1.56
C PRO A 2 4.12 -29.47 -1.23
N LEU A 3 4.68 -28.25 -1.24
CA LEU A 3 6.11 -27.99 -0.99
C LEU A 3 6.42 -27.49 0.43
N GLY A 4 5.41 -27.31 1.29
CA GLY A 4 5.64 -26.85 2.68
C GLY A 4 6.25 -25.44 2.81
N LEU A 5 6.17 -24.60 1.77
CA LEU A 5 6.86 -23.30 1.69
C LEU A 5 6.05 -22.09 2.20
N VAL A 6 4.88 -22.30 2.80
CA VAL A 6 4.09 -21.17 3.34
C VAL A 6 4.56 -20.87 4.76
N LYS A 7 5.68 -20.16 4.87
CA LYS A 7 6.00 -19.46 6.12
C LYS A 7 5.17 -18.17 6.14
N MET A 8 4.05 -18.20 6.87
CA MET A 8 3.22 -17.02 7.10
C MET A 8 4.07 -15.97 7.83
N ASP A 9 4.34 -14.86 7.16
CA ASP A 9 5.18 -13.80 7.68
C ASP A 9 4.30 -12.67 8.22
N LEU A 10 4.45 -12.38 9.51
CA LEU A 10 3.64 -11.41 10.30
C LEU A 10 3.89 -9.95 9.90
N LEU A 11 4.78 -9.69 8.94
CA LEU A 11 5.11 -8.34 8.45
C LEU A 11 3.97 -7.69 7.63
N GLY A 12 2.91 -8.44 7.28
CA GLY A 12 1.76 -7.95 6.51
C GLY A 12 0.59 -7.36 7.33
N VAL A 13 0.60 -7.40 8.67
CA VAL A 13 -0.60 -7.12 9.49
C VAL A 13 -1.21 -5.74 9.21
N ARG A 14 -0.40 -4.68 9.10
CA ARG A 14 -0.91 -3.33 8.76
C ARG A 14 -1.52 -3.27 7.37
N SER A 15 -0.93 -3.96 6.40
CA SER A 15 -1.46 -4.00 5.03
C SER A 15 -2.77 -4.79 4.97
N LEU A 16 -2.90 -5.85 5.75
CA LEU A 16 -4.16 -6.58 5.91
C LEU A 16 -5.23 -5.72 6.59
N SER A 17 -4.88 -4.91 7.60
CA SER A 17 -5.79 -3.93 8.18
C SER A 17 -6.22 -2.87 7.16
N ILE A 18 -5.29 -2.31 6.38
CA ILE A 18 -5.61 -1.36 5.29
C ILE A 18 -6.57 -1.99 4.28
N ILE A 19 -6.30 -3.22 3.85
CA ILE A 19 -7.17 -3.97 2.95
C ILE A 19 -8.56 -4.14 3.60
N THR A 20 -8.61 -4.60 4.84
CA THR A 20 -9.86 -4.87 5.56
C THR A 20 -10.71 -3.61 5.71
N ASP A 21 -10.11 -2.51 6.18
CA ASP A 21 -10.79 -1.22 6.37
C ASP A 21 -11.28 -0.64 5.05
N CYS A 22 -10.46 -0.73 3.99
CA CYS A 22 -10.84 -0.31 2.65
C CYS A 22 -12.03 -1.13 2.13
N LEU A 23 -11.98 -2.46 2.27
CA LEU A 23 -13.04 -3.35 1.86
C LEU A 23 -14.34 -3.10 2.64
N GLN A 24 -14.26 -2.86 3.96
CA GLN A 24 -15.43 -2.53 4.78
C GLN A 24 -16.06 -1.20 4.34
N SER A 25 -15.24 -0.18 4.09
CA SER A 25 -15.69 1.12 3.59
C SER A 25 -16.30 1.01 2.19
N ALA A 26 -15.68 0.24 1.29
CA ALA A 26 -16.18 -0.01 -0.06
C ALA A 26 -17.50 -0.79 -0.05
N LYS A 27 -17.65 -1.80 0.82
CA LYS A 27 -18.92 -2.52 1.02
C LYS A 27 -20.02 -1.61 1.55
N SER A 28 -19.70 -0.76 2.53
CA SER A 28 -20.67 0.19 3.11
C SER A 28 -21.16 1.19 2.06
N LEU A 29 -20.23 1.69 1.23
CA LEU A 29 -20.58 2.48 0.06
C LEU A 29 -21.53 1.70 -0.84
N TYR A 30 -21.14 0.51 -1.30
CA TYR A 30 -21.96 -0.30 -2.20
C TYR A 30 -23.37 -0.59 -1.67
N GLN A 31 -23.51 -0.91 -0.37
CA GLN A 31 -24.80 -1.15 0.28
C GLN A 31 -25.68 0.10 0.35
N SER A 32 -25.10 1.24 0.74
CA SER A 32 -25.80 2.54 0.75
C SER A 32 -26.36 2.89 -0.63
N LEU A 33 -25.60 2.54 -1.69
CA LEU A 33 -25.99 2.82 -3.07
C LEU A 33 -27.02 1.86 -3.64
N LYS A 34 -27.05 0.60 -3.21
CA LYS A 34 -28.12 -0.35 -3.55
C LYS A 34 -29.42 -0.05 -2.82
N GLY A 35 -29.36 0.43 -1.57
CA GLY A 35 -30.54 0.74 -0.76
C GLY A 35 -31.28 2.00 -1.20
N ASN A 36 -30.56 2.98 -1.77
CA ASN A 36 -31.16 4.14 -2.40
C ASN A 36 -31.57 3.77 -3.83
N GLY A 37 -32.86 3.54 -4.08
CA GLY A 37 -33.43 3.13 -5.38
C GLY A 37 -33.23 4.08 -6.57
N ASN A 38 -32.26 5.01 -6.50
CA ASN A 38 -31.91 5.98 -7.53
C ASN A 38 -30.40 5.91 -7.84
N THR A 39 -29.96 4.81 -8.46
CA THR A 39 -28.57 4.49 -8.80
C THR A 39 -27.93 5.45 -9.82
N SER A 40 -28.73 6.26 -10.50
CA SER A 40 -28.34 7.19 -11.58
C SER A 40 -27.71 8.50 -11.10
N SER A 41 -27.73 8.79 -9.80
CA SER A 41 -27.22 10.07 -9.26
C SER A 41 -25.99 9.92 -8.36
N THR A 42 -25.55 8.68 -8.08
CA THR A 42 -24.39 8.47 -7.23
C THR A 42 -23.13 8.22 -8.04
N SER A 43 -22.16 9.08 -7.81
CA SER A 43 -20.83 8.98 -8.37
C SER A 43 -19.86 8.24 -7.46
N VAL A 44 -18.91 7.56 -8.08
CA VAL A 44 -17.73 6.98 -7.43
C VAL A 44 -16.46 7.55 -8.05
N PHE A 45 -15.36 7.41 -7.32
CA PHE A 45 -14.07 7.91 -7.78
C PHE A 45 -13.17 6.76 -8.18
N ARG A 46 -12.51 6.92 -9.33
CA ARG A 46 -11.43 6.07 -9.81
C ARG A 46 -10.18 6.91 -9.98
N TYR A 47 -9.02 6.32 -9.84
CA TYR A 47 -7.78 7.03 -10.13
C TYR A 47 -7.53 7.07 -11.65
N ASP A 48 -7.29 8.26 -12.20
CA ASP A 48 -6.80 8.44 -13.58
C ASP A 48 -5.27 8.56 -13.55
N VAL A 49 -4.60 7.54 -14.06
CA VAL A 49 -3.13 7.48 -14.11
C VAL A 49 -2.55 8.56 -15.02
N LYS A 50 -3.21 8.89 -16.14
CA LYS A 50 -2.72 9.88 -17.12
C LYS A 50 -2.79 11.29 -16.54
N ARG A 51 -3.89 11.61 -15.87
CA ARG A 51 -4.10 12.93 -15.23
C ARG A 51 -3.49 13.01 -13.83
N CYS A 52 -3.08 11.89 -13.26
CA CYS A 52 -2.65 11.79 -11.86
C CYS A 52 -3.70 12.36 -10.89
N ALA A 53 -4.98 12.20 -11.22
CA ALA A 53 -6.11 12.81 -10.52
C ALA A 53 -7.27 11.82 -10.40
N LEU A 54 -8.27 12.13 -9.58
CA LEU A 54 -9.49 11.34 -9.52
C LEU A 54 -10.41 11.67 -10.69
N HIS A 55 -10.94 10.63 -11.33
CA HIS A 55 -12.05 10.70 -12.27
C HIS A 55 -13.34 10.33 -11.55
N LYS A 56 -14.38 11.15 -11.74
CA LYS A 56 -15.70 10.93 -11.17
C LYS A 56 -16.54 10.17 -12.21
N GLU A 57 -17.03 9.00 -11.85
CA GLU A 57 -17.83 8.14 -12.74
C GLU A 57 -19.17 7.82 -12.09
N ASP A 58 -20.20 7.67 -12.92
CA ASP A 58 -21.49 7.17 -12.45
C ASP A 58 -21.34 5.73 -11.97
N LEU A 59 -21.94 5.40 -10.83
CA LEU A 59 -21.82 4.08 -10.22
C LEU A 59 -22.23 2.96 -11.17
N HIS A 60 -23.32 3.14 -11.93
CA HIS A 60 -23.78 2.12 -12.86
C HIS A 60 -22.71 1.80 -13.90
N THR A 61 -22.10 2.83 -14.52
CA THR A 61 -20.98 2.70 -15.44
C THR A 61 -19.77 2.07 -14.76
N TYR A 62 -19.45 2.47 -13.53
CA TYR A 62 -18.33 1.91 -12.77
C TYR A 62 -18.50 0.41 -12.50
N LEU A 63 -19.72 -0.05 -12.24
CA LEU A 63 -20.04 -1.46 -11.99
C LEU A 63 -20.16 -2.27 -13.30
N THR A 64 -20.72 -1.70 -14.37
CA THR A 64 -21.00 -2.42 -15.63
C THR A 64 -19.84 -2.37 -16.63
N ALA A 65 -19.13 -1.25 -16.75
CA ALA A 65 -18.06 -1.06 -17.73
C ALA A 65 -16.80 -1.89 -17.43
N GLN A 66 -16.70 -2.46 -16.23
CA GLN A 66 -15.50 -3.18 -15.81
C GLN A 66 -15.67 -4.68 -15.62
N LYS A 67 -16.90 -5.23 -15.75
CA LYS A 67 -17.22 -6.63 -15.39
C LYS A 67 -16.36 -7.08 -14.23
N PHE A 68 -16.73 -6.68 -13.02
CA PHE A 68 -16.20 -7.29 -11.80
C PHE A 68 -17.04 -8.54 -11.49
N PRO A 69 -16.71 -9.75 -11.99
CA PRO A 69 -17.47 -10.95 -11.64
C PRO A 69 -17.59 -11.14 -10.13
N PHE A 70 -16.68 -10.63 -9.31
CA PHE A 70 -16.79 -10.72 -7.85
C PHE A 70 -17.82 -9.80 -7.20
N LEU A 71 -18.33 -8.78 -7.90
CA LEU A 71 -19.45 -7.95 -7.45
C LEU A 71 -20.81 -8.61 -7.78
N ASP A 72 -20.86 -9.45 -8.83
CA ASP A 72 -22.06 -10.18 -9.29
C ASP A 72 -22.10 -11.67 -8.93
N ILE A 73 -20.97 -12.29 -8.56
CA ILE A 73 -20.92 -13.64 -7.98
C ILE A 73 -21.34 -13.52 -6.50
N ALA A 74 -22.60 -13.15 -6.31
CA ALA A 74 -23.41 -13.68 -5.23
C ALA A 74 -23.68 -15.16 -5.52
N ARG A 75 -22.62 -16.00 -5.51
CA ARG A 75 -22.81 -17.33 -4.91
C ARG A 75 -23.06 -17.03 -3.45
N GLU A 76 -24.08 -17.63 -2.84
CA GLU A 76 -24.65 -17.32 -1.51
C GLU A 76 -23.64 -17.23 -0.34
N HIS A 77 -22.33 -17.41 -0.57
CA HIS A 77 -21.25 -17.40 0.40
C HIS A 77 -20.03 -16.53 0.04
N LEU A 78 -20.05 -15.73 -1.03
CA LEU A 78 -18.93 -14.83 -1.39
C LEU A 78 -19.30 -13.35 -1.28
N SER A 79 -18.48 -12.60 -0.54
CA SER A 79 -18.64 -11.16 -0.35
C SER A 79 -18.35 -10.40 -1.66
N PRO A 80 -19.11 -9.34 -2.01
CA PRO A 80 -18.98 -8.54 -3.24
C PRO A 80 -17.62 -7.85 -3.50
N LEU A 81 -16.60 -8.10 -2.69
CA LEU A 81 -15.23 -7.66 -2.92
C LEU A 81 -14.27 -8.78 -2.45
N ASP A 82 -14.23 -9.86 -3.23
CA ASP A 82 -13.26 -10.93 -3.02
C ASP A 82 -12.00 -10.68 -3.85
N LEU A 83 -10.90 -10.33 -3.18
CA LEU A 83 -9.63 -10.03 -3.83
C LEU A 83 -8.92 -11.27 -4.40
N ARG A 84 -9.44 -12.49 -4.16
CA ARG A 84 -8.87 -13.75 -4.68
C ARG A 84 -9.17 -13.98 -6.16
N VAL A 85 -10.10 -13.22 -6.73
CA VAL A 85 -10.60 -13.40 -8.10
C VAL A 85 -10.44 -12.14 -8.95
N ILE A 86 -9.58 -11.21 -8.55
CA ILE A 86 -9.25 -10.04 -9.36
C ILE A 86 -8.42 -10.45 -10.58
N PRO A 87 -8.56 -9.75 -11.74
CA PRO A 87 -7.72 -10.02 -12.89
C PRO A 87 -6.24 -9.82 -12.57
N GLU A 88 -5.39 -10.76 -12.96
CA GLU A 88 -3.95 -10.70 -12.69
C GLU A 88 -3.19 -9.74 -13.62
N ASN A 89 -3.84 -9.25 -14.68
CA ASN A 89 -3.27 -8.39 -15.72
C ASN A 89 -4.13 -7.13 -16.00
N ASP A 90 -4.83 -6.61 -15.00
CA ASP A 90 -5.61 -5.39 -15.15
C ASP A 90 -4.73 -4.23 -15.65
N SER A 91 -4.99 -3.81 -16.89
CA SER A 91 -4.20 -2.79 -17.59
C SER A 91 -4.08 -1.47 -16.83
N ASN A 92 -5.08 -1.12 -16.01
CA ASN A 92 -5.10 0.14 -15.29
C ASN A 92 -4.29 0.07 -13.99
N VAL A 93 -4.39 -1.05 -13.27
CA VAL A 93 -3.56 -1.31 -12.09
C VAL A 93 -2.09 -1.41 -12.48
N ILE A 94 -1.83 -2.09 -13.59
CA ILE A 94 -0.51 -2.17 -14.20
C ILE A 94 -0.01 -0.78 -14.61
N ALA A 95 -0.85 0.06 -15.22
CA ALA A 95 -0.47 1.45 -15.52
C ALA A 95 -0.15 2.26 -14.25
N LEU A 96 -0.90 2.10 -13.15
CA LEU A 96 -0.62 2.77 -11.88
C LEU A 96 0.77 2.37 -11.35
N LEU A 97 1.06 1.08 -11.31
CA LEU A 97 2.34 0.54 -10.83
C LEU A 97 3.51 0.91 -11.76
N ARG A 98 3.33 0.78 -13.08
CA ARG A 98 4.32 1.11 -14.11
C ARG A 98 4.65 2.60 -14.14
N ASN A 99 3.73 3.48 -13.74
CA ASN A 99 4.01 4.91 -13.56
C ASN A 99 4.56 5.25 -12.16
N GLY A 100 4.75 4.25 -11.30
CA GLY A 100 5.22 4.41 -9.93
C GLY A 100 4.27 5.26 -9.10
N LEU A 101 2.96 5.11 -9.27
CA LEU A 101 1.93 5.85 -8.52
C LEU A 101 1.43 5.02 -7.32
N SER A 102 2.32 4.24 -6.72
CA SER A 102 2.06 3.20 -5.71
C SER A 102 2.36 3.62 -4.27
N MET A 103 2.44 4.93 -3.97
CA MET A 103 2.56 5.38 -2.58
C MET A 103 1.39 4.86 -1.73
N GLY A 104 1.69 4.23 -0.60
CA GLY A 104 0.70 3.58 0.27
C GLY A 104 0.44 2.11 -0.06
N CYS A 105 0.94 1.60 -1.20
CA CYS A 105 0.77 0.19 -1.59
C CYS A 105 1.88 -0.68 -0.99
N PHE A 106 1.50 -1.88 -0.55
CA PHE A 106 2.41 -2.82 0.11
C PHE A 106 3.57 -3.22 -0.81
N GLN A 107 4.79 -3.23 -0.27
CA GLN A 107 6.06 -3.57 -0.95
C GLN A 107 6.41 -2.76 -2.21
N THR A 108 5.52 -1.89 -2.70
CA THR A 108 5.64 -1.22 -4.01
C THR A 108 5.80 0.28 -3.91
N GLU A 109 5.82 0.86 -2.71
CA GLU A 109 5.87 2.31 -2.52
C GLU A 109 7.28 2.92 -2.42
N SER A 110 8.33 2.12 -2.15
CA SER A 110 9.69 2.65 -1.99
C SER A 110 10.21 3.25 -3.32
N PRO A 111 11.09 4.27 -3.28
CA PRO A 111 11.64 4.86 -4.50
C PRO A 111 12.33 3.84 -5.40
N ALA A 112 13.09 2.92 -4.79
CA ALA A 112 13.81 1.87 -5.50
C ALA A 112 12.82 0.90 -6.19
N MET A 113 11.77 0.46 -5.49
CA MET A 113 10.77 -0.44 -6.09
C MET A 113 9.98 0.25 -7.19
N ARG A 114 9.54 1.49 -6.98
CA ARG A 114 8.84 2.29 -8.01
C ARG A 114 9.70 2.46 -9.26
N GLY A 115 11.00 2.69 -9.08
CA GLY A 115 11.97 2.74 -10.17
C GLY A 115 12.14 1.39 -10.87
N LEU A 116 12.16 0.28 -10.13
CA LEU A 116 12.28 -1.06 -10.68
C LEU A 116 11.04 -1.43 -11.53
N LEU A 117 9.82 -1.23 -11.02
CA LEU A 117 8.58 -1.51 -11.74
C LEU A 117 8.50 -0.71 -13.05
N LYS A 118 8.95 0.55 -13.04
CA LYS A 118 9.10 1.39 -14.24
C LYS A 118 10.06 0.76 -15.25
N LYS A 119 11.25 0.36 -14.82
CA LYS A 119 12.27 -0.22 -15.71
C LYS A 119 11.85 -1.58 -16.27
N MET A 120 11.16 -2.39 -15.46
CA MET A 120 10.69 -3.71 -15.88
C MET A 120 9.56 -3.64 -16.91
N GLN A 121 8.87 -2.50 -17.08
CA GLN A 121 7.69 -2.40 -17.95
C GLN A 121 6.70 -3.54 -17.67
N ILE A 122 6.34 -3.71 -16.39
CA ILE A 122 5.49 -4.80 -15.92
C ILE A 122 4.17 -4.89 -16.71
N GLU A 123 3.64 -6.09 -16.90
CA GLU A 123 2.45 -6.43 -17.68
C GLU A 123 1.40 -7.18 -16.85
N GLY A 124 1.80 -7.82 -15.76
CA GLY A 124 0.89 -8.57 -14.89
C GLY A 124 1.37 -8.69 -13.43
N MET A 125 0.60 -9.41 -12.63
CA MET A 125 0.85 -9.69 -11.22
C MET A 125 2.14 -10.49 -11.02
N ASP A 126 2.45 -11.43 -11.91
CA ASP A 126 3.71 -12.20 -11.89
C ASP A 126 4.94 -11.29 -11.92
N ASP A 127 4.88 -10.19 -12.66
CA ASP A 127 5.98 -9.23 -12.70
C ASP A 127 6.16 -8.48 -11.39
N VAL A 128 5.06 -8.22 -10.68
CA VAL A 128 5.12 -7.64 -9.33
C VAL A 128 5.75 -8.64 -8.36
N ILE A 129 5.41 -9.92 -8.47
CA ILE A 129 6.02 -11.02 -7.71
C ILE A 129 7.52 -11.09 -7.98
N THR A 130 7.94 -11.01 -9.25
CA THR A 130 9.35 -10.99 -9.64
C THR A 130 10.06 -9.73 -9.14
N ALA A 131 9.42 -8.55 -9.22
CA ALA A 131 10.00 -7.30 -8.72
C ALA A 131 10.27 -7.36 -7.20
N VAL A 132 9.36 -7.93 -6.42
CA VAL A 132 9.54 -8.19 -4.97
C VAL A 132 10.76 -9.08 -4.71
N ALA A 133 10.99 -10.06 -5.57
CA ALA A 133 12.17 -10.92 -5.46
C ALA A 133 13.48 -10.19 -5.82
N LEU A 134 13.43 -9.31 -6.83
CA LEU A 134 14.60 -8.64 -7.41
C LEU A 134 15.08 -7.39 -6.65
N ILE A 135 14.23 -6.69 -5.90
CA ILE A 135 14.55 -5.37 -5.31
C ILE A 135 15.58 -5.39 -4.14
N ARG A 136 16.27 -6.50 -3.92
CA ARG A 136 17.16 -6.71 -2.77
C ARG A 136 18.55 -6.08 -2.97
N PRO A 137 19.21 -5.61 -1.89
CA PRO A 137 20.56 -5.03 -1.98
C PRO A 137 21.57 -5.96 -2.67
N GLY A 138 21.58 -7.25 -2.31
CA GLY A 138 22.51 -8.21 -2.91
C GLY A 138 22.23 -8.57 -4.38
N ALA A 139 20.98 -8.45 -4.83
CA ALA A 139 20.63 -8.63 -6.25
C ALA A 139 20.99 -7.39 -7.10
N ALA A 140 21.16 -6.22 -6.47
CA ALA A 140 21.56 -5.01 -7.16
C ALA A 140 23.06 -5.00 -7.49
N ASP A 141 23.91 -5.57 -6.63
CA ASP A 141 25.38 -5.58 -6.80
C ASP A 141 25.87 -6.66 -7.78
N SER A 142 25.06 -7.68 -8.07
CA SER A 142 25.42 -8.78 -8.97
C SER A 142 25.18 -8.49 -10.46
N GLY A 143 24.62 -7.32 -10.81
CA GLY A 143 24.20 -6.99 -12.19
C GLY A 143 23.04 -7.84 -12.72
N MET A 144 22.51 -8.77 -11.91
CA MET A 144 21.45 -9.70 -12.28
C MET A 144 20.12 -8.98 -12.57
N LYS A 145 19.80 -7.98 -11.74
CA LYS A 145 18.63 -7.13 -11.95
C LYS A 145 18.68 -6.40 -13.29
N ASP A 146 19.84 -5.84 -13.65
CA ASP A 146 20.01 -5.11 -14.90
C ASP A 146 19.98 -6.07 -16.09
N ALA A 147 20.62 -7.23 -15.99
CA ALA A 147 20.54 -8.28 -17.00
C ALA A 147 19.10 -8.79 -17.21
N TYR A 148 18.31 -8.94 -16.15
CA TYR A 148 16.88 -9.28 -16.25
C TYR A 148 16.13 -8.20 -17.04
N ILE A 149 16.32 -6.93 -16.69
CA ILE A 149 15.65 -5.79 -17.34
C ILE A 149 16.04 -5.70 -18.83
N GLU A 150 17.34 -5.79 -19.15
CA GLU A 150 17.83 -5.73 -20.54
C GLU A 150 17.31 -6.87 -21.40
N ARG A 151 17.30 -8.10 -20.85
CA ARG A 151 16.79 -9.27 -21.58
C ARG A 151 15.30 -9.20 -21.80
N ARG A 152 14.55 -8.77 -20.78
CA ARG A 152 13.12 -8.52 -20.88
C ARG A 152 12.79 -7.46 -21.93
N ALA A 153 13.58 -6.38 -21.98
CA ALA A 153 13.41 -5.32 -22.96
C ALA A 153 13.88 -5.70 -24.38
N GLY A 154 14.40 -6.91 -24.58
CA GLY A 154 14.97 -7.35 -25.86
C GLY A 154 16.29 -6.68 -26.23
N LEU A 155 16.90 -5.92 -25.31
CA LEU A 155 18.19 -5.25 -25.50
C LEU A 155 19.37 -6.23 -25.39
N LYS A 156 19.15 -7.37 -24.75
CA LYS A 156 20.12 -8.44 -24.59
C LYS A 156 19.47 -9.79 -24.91
N LYS A 157 20.16 -10.63 -25.68
CA LYS A 157 19.67 -11.97 -26.00
C LYS A 157 19.63 -12.86 -24.74
N VAL A 158 18.57 -13.65 -24.61
CA VAL A 158 18.49 -14.72 -23.62
C VAL A 158 19.25 -15.93 -24.17
N GLU A 159 20.32 -16.31 -23.50
CA GLU A 159 21.14 -17.46 -23.86
C GLU A 159 21.18 -18.45 -22.70
N TYR A 160 21.11 -19.73 -23.04
CA TYR A 160 21.13 -20.83 -22.07
C TYR A 160 22.37 -21.68 -22.31
N ILE A 161 23.04 -22.08 -21.22
CA ILE A 161 24.21 -22.96 -21.28
C ILE A 161 23.83 -24.33 -21.91
N HIS A 162 22.60 -24.76 -21.66
CA HIS A 162 22.03 -26.00 -22.19
C HIS A 162 20.52 -25.87 -22.36
N SER A 163 19.93 -26.60 -23.31
CA SER A 163 18.50 -26.56 -23.64
C SER A 163 17.60 -26.93 -22.45
N SER A 164 18.06 -27.81 -21.56
CA SER A 164 17.34 -28.21 -20.34
C SER A 164 17.10 -27.06 -19.35
N LEU A 165 17.82 -25.94 -19.47
CA LEU A 165 17.61 -24.76 -18.62
C LEU A 165 16.46 -23.88 -19.12
N LYS A 166 16.02 -24.04 -20.37
CA LYS A 166 15.07 -23.11 -21.00
C LYS A 166 13.75 -23.07 -20.25
N SER A 167 13.07 -24.21 -20.10
CA SER A 167 11.78 -24.30 -19.42
C SER A 167 11.83 -23.93 -17.93
N LEU A 168 13.01 -24.00 -17.31
CA LEU A 168 13.18 -23.70 -15.89
C LEU A 168 13.39 -22.21 -15.61
N LEU A 169 13.98 -21.49 -16.57
CA LEU A 169 14.45 -20.11 -16.39
C LEU A 169 13.83 -19.14 -17.41
N GLU A 170 12.95 -19.58 -18.30
CA GLU A 170 12.27 -18.70 -19.27
C GLU A 170 11.45 -17.60 -18.59
N GLU A 171 10.73 -17.93 -17.50
CA GLU A 171 9.97 -16.95 -16.71
C GLU A 171 10.83 -15.81 -16.14
N THR A 172 12.14 -16.07 -15.99
CA THR A 172 13.11 -15.13 -15.43
C THR A 172 14.18 -14.73 -16.44
N TYR A 173 13.89 -14.85 -17.74
CA TYR A 173 14.77 -14.46 -18.85
C TYR A 173 16.18 -15.05 -18.72
N GLY A 174 16.27 -16.34 -18.37
CA GLY A 174 17.51 -17.09 -18.24
C GLY A 174 18.33 -16.74 -16.98
N GLY A 175 17.83 -15.87 -16.11
CA GLY A 175 18.42 -15.61 -14.79
C GLY A 175 17.85 -16.54 -13.73
N ILE A 176 18.61 -16.85 -12.68
CA ILE A 176 18.05 -17.48 -11.48
C ILE A 176 17.61 -16.35 -10.56
N VAL A 177 16.37 -16.37 -10.10
CA VAL A 177 15.81 -15.39 -9.17
C VAL A 177 15.31 -16.09 -7.90
N TYR A 178 14.86 -17.33 -8.05
CA TYR A 178 14.26 -18.09 -6.98
C TYR A 178 15.14 -19.23 -6.47
N GLN A 179 15.03 -19.54 -5.18
CA GLN A 179 15.67 -20.71 -4.58
C GLN A 179 15.15 -22.02 -5.19
N GLU A 180 13.87 -22.04 -5.54
CA GLU A 180 13.20 -23.17 -6.18
C GLU A 180 13.78 -23.45 -7.57
N GLN A 181 14.25 -22.43 -8.30
CA GLN A 181 14.93 -22.62 -9.59
C GLN A 181 16.27 -23.33 -9.42
N VAL A 182 17.03 -23.03 -8.35
CA VAL A 182 18.27 -23.78 -8.04
C VAL A 182 17.97 -25.25 -7.82
N MET A 183 16.88 -25.55 -7.09
CA MET A 183 16.48 -26.93 -6.83
C MET A 183 16.04 -27.64 -8.13
N GLN A 184 15.21 -26.98 -8.95
CA GLN A 184 14.74 -27.52 -10.23
C GLN A 184 15.89 -27.80 -11.19
N VAL A 185 16.87 -26.90 -11.29
CA VAL A 185 18.06 -27.11 -12.11
C VAL A 185 18.86 -28.32 -11.62
N ALA A 186 19.04 -28.51 -10.32
CA ALA A 186 19.76 -29.67 -9.78
C ALA A 186 19.05 -31.00 -10.07
N VAL A 187 17.72 -31.04 -9.95
CA VAL A 187 16.92 -32.23 -10.29
C VAL A 187 17.00 -32.52 -11.79
N GLU A 188 16.74 -31.51 -12.61
CA GLU A 188 16.63 -31.68 -14.06
C GLU A 188 17.98 -31.96 -14.70
N VAL A 189 19.02 -31.20 -14.35
CA VAL A 189 20.34 -31.30 -14.97
C VAL A 189 21.16 -32.44 -14.37
N ALA A 190 21.16 -32.63 -13.05
CA ALA A 190 22.04 -33.59 -12.39
C ALA A 190 21.32 -34.83 -11.83
N GLY A 191 20.00 -34.91 -11.93
CA GLY A 191 19.25 -36.07 -11.43
C GLY A 191 19.19 -36.13 -9.91
N PHE A 192 19.38 -35.01 -9.22
CA PHE A 192 19.26 -34.96 -7.76
C PHE A 192 17.84 -35.35 -7.32
N SER A 193 17.73 -36.00 -6.17
CA SER A 193 16.46 -36.05 -5.45
C SER A 193 16.09 -34.65 -4.93
N LEU A 194 14.81 -34.42 -4.66
CA LEU A 194 14.36 -33.15 -4.04
C LEU A 194 15.05 -32.90 -2.70
N SER A 195 15.37 -33.94 -1.93
CA SER A 195 16.10 -33.81 -0.67
C SER A 195 17.54 -33.34 -0.90
N GLN A 196 18.25 -33.91 -1.88
CA GLN A 196 19.60 -33.47 -2.26
C GLN A 196 19.58 -32.03 -2.79
N ALA A 197 18.57 -31.67 -3.57
CA ALA A 197 18.37 -30.31 -4.07
C ALA A 197 18.13 -29.29 -2.93
N ASP A 198 17.38 -29.65 -1.88
CA ASP A 198 17.25 -28.78 -0.69
C ASP A 198 18.57 -28.67 0.09
N VAL A 199 19.37 -29.75 0.20
CA VAL A 199 20.72 -29.67 0.79
C VAL A 199 21.57 -28.67 0.01
N LEU A 200 21.54 -28.73 -1.32
CA LEU A 200 22.23 -27.76 -2.19
C LEU A 200 21.77 -26.33 -1.94
N ARG A 201 20.45 -26.09 -1.96
CA ARG A 201 19.86 -24.77 -1.69
C ARG A 201 20.32 -24.20 -0.34
N ARG A 202 20.33 -25.02 0.72
CA ARG A 202 20.77 -24.61 2.06
C ARG A 202 22.27 -24.32 2.11
N ALA A 203 23.09 -25.18 1.51
CA ALA A 203 24.53 -24.98 1.42
C ALA A 203 24.89 -23.70 0.65
N MET A 204 24.14 -23.39 -0.41
CA MET A 204 24.29 -22.16 -1.20
C MET A 204 23.73 -20.90 -0.51
N THR A 205 22.97 -21.03 0.58
CA THR A 205 22.48 -19.86 1.33
C THR A 205 23.39 -19.54 2.53
N LYS A 206 24.01 -20.56 3.13
CA LYS A 206 24.94 -20.43 4.25
C LYS A 206 26.36 -20.65 3.74
N SER A 207 27.07 -19.60 3.36
CA SER A 207 28.42 -19.62 2.76
C SER A 207 29.56 -20.16 3.66
N ARG A 208 29.35 -21.23 4.43
CA ARG A 208 30.29 -21.73 5.46
C ARG A 208 30.57 -23.24 5.42
N ASP A 209 30.02 -24.00 4.47
CA ASP A 209 30.30 -25.44 4.38
C ASP A 209 30.94 -25.82 3.02
N HIS A 210 32.23 -25.51 2.90
CA HIS A 210 33.03 -25.85 1.71
C HIS A 210 33.11 -27.37 1.46
N LYS A 211 33.07 -28.20 2.51
CA LYS A 211 33.13 -29.66 2.36
C LYS A 211 31.85 -30.18 1.72
N THR A 212 30.69 -29.75 2.20
CA THR A 212 29.40 -30.13 1.62
C THR A 212 29.26 -29.60 0.18
N LEU A 213 29.66 -28.35 -0.10
CA LEU A 213 29.60 -27.81 -1.46
C LEU A 213 30.49 -28.58 -2.45
N SER A 214 31.70 -28.96 -2.05
CA SER A 214 32.61 -29.75 -2.91
C SER A 214 32.04 -31.16 -3.19
N GLY A 215 31.46 -31.81 -2.18
CA GLY A 215 30.78 -33.09 -2.36
C GLY A 215 29.58 -32.99 -3.30
N LEU A 216 28.75 -31.96 -3.15
CA LEU A 216 27.61 -31.69 -4.03
C LEU A 216 28.04 -31.33 -5.45
N GLN A 217 29.15 -30.60 -5.62
CA GLN A 217 29.70 -30.28 -6.94
C GLN A 217 30.05 -31.55 -7.70
N LYS A 218 30.74 -32.49 -7.05
CA LYS A 218 31.10 -33.77 -7.66
C LYS A 218 29.86 -34.54 -8.10
N LEU A 219 28.90 -34.71 -7.19
CA LEU A 219 27.63 -35.37 -7.48
C LEU A 219 26.88 -34.69 -8.64
N PHE A 220 26.87 -33.35 -8.67
CA PHE A 220 26.22 -32.60 -9.72
C PHE A 220 26.85 -32.85 -11.09
N ILE A 221 28.18 -32.77 -11.18
CA ILE A 221 28.91 -32.97 -12.43
C ILE A 221 28.76 -34.40 -12.93
N ASP A 222 28.87 -35.39 -12.03
CA ASP A 222 28.74 -36.81 -12.37
C ASP A 222 27.31 -37.10 -12.91
N GLY A 223 26.29 -36.63 -12.19
CA GLY A 223 24.89 -36.78 -12.61
C GLY A 223 24.56 -36.04 -13.92
N ALA A 224 25.09 -34.84 -14.12
CA ALA A 224 24.91 -34.09 -15.36
C ALA A 224 25.55 -34.78 -16.56
N THR A 225 26.73 -35.38 -16.37
CA THR A 225 27.41 -36.13 -17.43
C THR A 225 26.65 -37.40 -17.78
N GLN A 226 26.08 -38.10 -16.79
CA GLN A 226 25.21 -39.27 -17.02
C GLN A 226 23.92 -38.91 -17.79
N LYS A 227 23.42 -37.68 -17.60
CA LYS A 227 22.28 -37.14 -18.36
C LYS A 227 22.66 -36.57 -19.74
N GLY A 228 23.90 -36.74 -20.18
CA GLY A 228 24.34 -36.41 -21.54
C GLY A 228 24.92 -35.01 -21.72
N LEU A 229 25.16 -34.24 -20.64
CA LEU A 229 25.87 -32.97 -20.75
C LEU A 229 27.37 -33.20 -20.83
N SER A 230 28.07 -32.36 -21.59
CA SER A 230 29.53 -32.35 -21.56
C SER A 230 30.04 -31.86 -20.19
N LYS A 231 31.18 -32.38 -19.73
CA LYS A 231 31.81 -31.94 -18.48
C LYS A 231 32.03 -30.41 -18.42
N PRO A 232 32.44 -29.71 -19.51
CA PRO A 232 32.49 -28.26 -19.52
C PRO A 232 31.13 -27.58 -19.27
N GLN A 233 30.06 -28.04 -19.92
CA GLN A 233 28.71 -27.51 -19.70
C GLN A 233 28.25 -27.74 -18.25
N ALA A 234 28.46 -28.95 -17.70
CA ALA A 234 28.12 -29.25 -16.32
C ALA A 234 28.85 -28.32 -15.32
N ASN A 235 30.14 -28.04 -15.56
CA ASN A 235 30.91 -27.09 -14.75
C ASN A 235 30.39 -25.66 -14.88
N GLN A 236 30.06 -25.21 -16.10
CA GLN A 236 29.48 -23.88 -16.31
C GLN A 236 28.14 -23.71 -15.60
N ILE A 237 27.25 -24.72 -15.65
CA ILE A 237 25.97 -24.68 -14.93
C ILE A 237 26.21 -24.68 -13.42
N TRP A 238 27.14 -25.49 -12.92
CA TRP A 238 27.49 -25.46 -11.49
C TRP A 238 27.99 -24.08 -11.04
N GLN A 239 28.90 -23.47 -11.81
CA GLN A 239 29.38 -22.11 -11.52
C GLN A 239 28.25 -21.09 -11.58
N PHE A 240 27.33 -21.22 -12.53
CA PHE A 240 26.14 -20.38 -12.63
C PHE A 240 25.25 -20.49 -11.38
N LEU A 241 25.01 -21.70 -10.87
CA LEU A 241 24.32 -21.90 -9.58
C LEU A 241 25.11 -21.32 -8.40
N ASN A 242 26.43 -21.52 -8.37
CA ASN A 242 27.29 -21.08 -7.28
C ASN A 242 27.46 -19.55 -7.22
N ASN A 243 27.39 -18.85 -8.36
CA ASN A 243 27.42 -17.39 -8.41
C ASN A 243 26.14 -16.75 -7.86
N PHE A 244 25.07 -17.53 -7.69
CA PHE A 244 23.80 -17.09 -7.13
C PHE A 244 23.72 -17.21 -5.58
N VAL A 245 24.76 -17.76 -4.95
CA VAL A 245 24.89 -17.96 -3.50
C VAL A 245 24.62 -16.66 -2.75
N GLY A 246 23.68 -16.69 -1.82
CA GLY A 246 23.31 -15.55 -0.97
C GLY A 246 22.20 -14.64 -1.50
N TYR A 247 21.74 -14.80 -2.75
CA TYR A 247 20.77 -13.87 -3.37
C TYR A 247 19.40 -14.47 -3.69
N GLY A 248 19.25 -15.80 -3.61
CA GLY A 248 18.00 -16.50 -3.88
C GLY A 248 16.83 -16.08 -3.01
N PHE A 249 15.73 -15.70 -3.66
CA PHE A 249 14.46 -15.41 -3.01
C PHE A 249 13.58 -16.67 -2.96
N ASN A 250 12.82 -16.88 -1.89
CA ASN A 250 11.85 -17.96 -1.85
C ASN A 250 10.59 -17.60 -2.67
N LYS A 251 10.31 -18.32 -3.76
CA LYS A 251 9.21 -18.00 -4.70
C LYS A 251 7.85 -17.97 -4.01
N ALA A 252 7.59 -18.87 -3.07
CA ALA A 252 6.31 -18.89 -2.36
C ALA A 252 6.09 -17.61 -1.52
N HIS A 253 7.15 -17.14 -0.86
CA HIS A 253 7.14 -15.87 -0.14
C HIS A 253 6.99 -14.67 -1.09
N ALA A 254 7.67 -14.69 -2.24
CA ALA A 254 7.56 -13.64 -3.25
C ALA A 254 6.12 -13.57 -3.79
N CYS A 255 5.51 -14.73 -4.07
CA CYS A 255 4.15 -14.85 -4.54
C CYS A 255 3.16 -14.26 -3.52
N THR A 256 3.26 -14.68 -2.26
CA THR A 256 2.39 -14.18 -1.19
C THR A 256 2.45 -12.66 -1.07
N TYR A 257 3.66 -12.08 -1.11
CA TYR A 257 3.83 -10.63 -0.98
C TYR A 257 3.47 -9.87 -2.24
N GLY A 258 3.80 -10.40 -3.42
CA GLY A 258 3.47 -9.80 -4.70
C GLY A 258 1.97 -9.77 -4.96
N VAL A 259 1.23 -10.81 -4.55
CA VAL A 259 -0.23 -10.83 -4.61
C VAL A 259 -0.82 -9.72 -3.72
N ILE A 260 -0.39 -9.61 -2.46
CA ILE A 260 -0.86 -8.53 -1.57
C ILE A 260 -0.48 -7.15 -2.13
N ALA A 261 0.73 -7.00 -2.67
CA ALA A 261 1.18 -5.78 -3.32
C ALA A 261 0.28 -5.39 -4.49
N TYR A 262 -0.05 -6.35 -5.36
CA TYR A 262 -0.96 -6.14 -6.48
C TYR A 262 -2.38 -5.80 -6.02
N GLN A 263 -2.91 -6.53 -5.03
CA GLN A 263 -4.22 -6.28 -4.43
C GLN A 263 -4.32 -4.87 -3.82
N THR A 264 -3.28 -4.40 -3.14
CA THR A 264 -3.25 -3.03 -2.60
C THR A 264 -3.21 -1.96 -3.69
N ALA A 265 -2.51 -2.20 -4.79
CA ALA A 265 -2.53 -1.32 -5.96
C ALA A 265 -3.91 -1.32 -6.66
N PHE A 266 -4.55 -2.49 -6.74
CA PHE A 266 -5.91 -2.66 -7.25
C PHE A 266 -6.90 -1.83 -6.43
N LEU A 267 -6.87 -1.95 -5.10
CA LEU A 267 -7.71 -1.15 -4.21
C LEU A 267 -7.40 0.35 -4.31
N LYS A 268 -6.12 0.75 -4.39
CA LYS A 268 -5.76 2.16 -4.57
C LYS A 268 -6.34 2.74 -5.85
N TYR A 269 -6.38 1.95 -6.91
CA TYR A 269 -6.84 2.40 -8.21
C TYR A 269 -8.38 2.50 -8.28
N TYR A 270 -9.06 1.47 -7.79
CA TYR A 270 -10.52 1.32 -7.88
C TYR A 270 -11.28 1.98 -6.73
N PHE A 271 -10.73 1.96 -5.52
CA PHE A 271 -11.34 2.58 -4.34
C PHE A 271 -10.39 3.60 -3.71
N PRO A 272 -9.87 4.59 -4.48
CA PRO A 272 -8.81 5.48 -4.05
C PRO A 272 -9.12 6.24 -2.77
N VAL A 273 -10.37 6.70 -2.60
CA VAL A 273 -10.76 7.50 -1.42
C VAL A 273 -10.83 6.62 -0.18
N GLN A 274 -11.45 5.44 -0.27
CA GLN A 274 -11.55 4.46 0.81
C GLN A 274 -10.17 3.92 1.17
N TYR A 275 -9.38 3.58 0.16
CA TYR A 275 -8.03 3.05 0.32
C TYR A 275 -7.11 4.07 0.99
N MET A 276 -7.08 5.32 0.51
CA MET A 276 -6.25 6.35 1.15
C MET A 276 -6.74 6.69 2.56
N THR A 277 -8.04 6.61 2.85
CA THR A 277 -8.54 6.73 4.23
C THR A 277 -8.00 5.61 5.11
N ALA A 278 -8.04 4.36 4.64
CA ALA A 278 -7.50 3.21 5.35
C ALA A 278 -5.98 3.30 5.55
N VAL A 279 -5.23 3.74 4.53
CA VAL A 279 -3.79 4.02 4.63
C VAL A 279 -3.51 5.05 5.73
N LEU A 280 -4.26 6.15 5.78
CA LEU A 280 -4.07 7.21 6.78
C LEU A 280 -4.35 6.71 8.21
N ASN A 281 -5.42 5.93 8.42
CA ASN A 281 -5.77 5.37 9.73
C ASN A 281 -4.75 4.33 10.21
N ASN A 282 -4.21 3.54 9.29
CA ASN A 282 -3.17 2.55 9.60
C ASN A 282 -1.74 3.13 9.60
N GLN A 283 -1.62 4.46 9.61
CA GLN A 283 -0.35 5.20 9.67
C GLN A 283 0.55 5.04 8.42
N GLY A 284 0.04 4.42 7.37
CA GLY A 284 0.76 4.09 6.14
C GLY A 284 1.89 3.08 6.34
N GLY A 285 3.01 3.29 5.65
CA GLY A 285 4.15 2.38 5.62
C GLY A 285 5.49 3.13 5.58
N PHE A 286 6.04 3.30 4.38
CA PHE A 286 7.38 3.82 4.13
C PHE A 286 7.56 5.32 4.45
N TYR A 287 6.51 6.13 4.33
CA TYR A 287 6.59 7.59 4.49
C TYR A 287 5.87 8.09 5.75
N SER A 288 6.08 9.35 6.11
CA SER A 288 5.29 9.97 7.18
C SER A 288 3.83 10.12 6.78
N ARG A 289 2.93 10.17 7.78
CA ARG A 289 1.49 10.43 7.56
C ARG A 289 1.24 11.70 6.73
N ALA A 290 2.06 12.74 6.93
CA ALA A 290 2.00 13.98 6.16
C ALA A 290 2.25 13.77 4.66
N ALA A 291 3.16 12.86 4.29
CA ALA A 291 3.40 12.52 2.89
C ALA A 291 2.20 11.81 2.26
N TYR A 292 1.50 10.94 3.00
CA TYR A 292 0.26 10.31 2.52
C TYR A 292 -0.89 11.31 2.39
N ILE A 293 -0.98 12.30 3.27
CA ILE A 293 -1.93 13.42 3.13
C ILE A 293 -1.62 14.22 1.86
N ALA A 294 -0.35 14.53 1.60
CA ALA A 294 0.08 15.23 0.39
C ALA A 294 -0.22 14.41 -0.88
N GLU A 295 0.01 13.09 -0.84
CA GLU A 295 -0.35 12.17 -1.93
C GLU A 295 -1.86 12.16 -2.17
N ALA A 296 -2.67 12.04 -1.12
CA ALA A 296 -4.13 12.07 -1.26
C ALA A 296 -4.60 13.38 -1.93
N ARG A 297 -4.04 14.52 -1.52
CA ARG A 297 -4.31 15.83 -2.16
C ARG A 297 -3.85 15.86 -3.62
N ARG A 298 -2.66 15.34 -3.92
CA ARG A 298 -2.12 15.25 -5.29
C ARG A 298 -3.02 14.41 -6.19
N MET A 299 -3.58 13.32 -5.66
CA MET A 299 -4.58 12.50 -6.34
C MET A 299 -5.89 13.25 -6.58
N GLY A 300 -6.13 14.41 -5.95
CA GLY A 300 -7.40 15.14 -6.04
C GLY A 300 -8.43 14.72 -4.99
N ILE A 301 -8.04 13.95 -3.97
CA ILE A 301 -8.93 13.60 -2.86
C ILE A 301 -9.20 14.85 -2.03
N ARG A 302 -10.49 15.15 -1.82
CA ARG A 302 -10.90 16.25 -0.95
C ARG A 302 -10.63 15.90 0.51
N LEU A 303 -9.56 16.46 1.06
CA LEU A 303 -9.15 16.26 2.45
C LEU A 303 -9.31 17.57 3.22
N LEU A 304 -10.22 17.57 4.19
CA LEU A 304 -10.51 18.72 5.06
C LEU A 304 -9.76 18.60 6.39
N PRO A 305 -9.47 19.74 7.04
CA PRO A 305 -8.96 19.74 8.42
C PRO A 305 -9.92 19.02 9.37
N PRO A 306 -9.49 18.76 10.62
CA PRO A 306 -10.39 18.27 11.64
C PRO A 306 -11.59 19.22 11.79
N ASP A 307 -12.72 18.71 12.24
CA ASP A 307 -13.91 19.50 12.60
C ASP A 307 -14.54 18.82 13.80
N ILE A 308 -14.68 19.53 14.93
CA ILE A 308 -15.21 18.97 16.17
C ILE A 308 -16.62 18.36 16.00
N ASN A 309 -17.40 18.83 15.02
CA ASN A 309 -18.76 18.35 14.76
C ASN A 309 -18.80 17.21 13.74
N ARG A 310 -17.71 16.93 13.01
CA ARG A 310 -17.71 15.96 11.89
C ARG A 310 -16.64 14.87 11.98
N SER A 311 -15.45 15.19 12.47
CA SER A 311 -14.30 14.28 12.59
C SER A 311 -14.47 13.27 13.74
N ALA A 312 -14.10 12.01 13.50
CA ALA A 312 -13.90 11.05 14.58
C ALA A 312 -12.49 11.20 15.20
N LYS A 313 -12.11 10.25 16.06
CA LYS A 313 -10.71 10.13 16.54
C LYS A 313 -9.77 9.99 15.35
N GLU A 314 -10.09 9.09 14.42
CA GLU A 314 -9.32 8.79 13.20
C GLU A 314 -9.90 9.51 11.96
N PHE A 315 -9.24 9.38 10.81
CA PHE A 315 -9.75 9.96 9.55
C PHE A 315 -11.10 9.36 9.21
N THR A 316 -12.03 10.24 8.84
CA THR A 316 -13.43 9.88 8.60
C THR A 316 -13.82 10.23 7.18
N LEU A 317 -14.26 9.24 6.41
CA LEU A 317 -14.82 9.46 5.08
C LEU A 317 -16.31 9.82 5.18
N ARG A 318 -16.73 10.95 4.60
CA ARG A 318 -18.14 11.36 4.47
C ARG A 318 -18.38 12.01 3.11
N ASN A 319 -19.34 11.51 2.33
CA ASN A 319 -19.74 12.10 1.04
C ASN A 319 -18.52 12.50 0.19
N ASP A 320 -17.60 11.55 0.01
CA ASP A 320 -16.36 11.68 -0.77
C ASP A 320 -15.28 12.62 -0.21
N THR A 321 -15.49 13.12 1.00
CA THR A 321 -14.56 14.00 1.69
C THR A 321 -13.95 13.28 2.88
N ILE A 322 -12.62 13.28 2.95
CA ILE A 322 -11.89 12.80 4.12
C ILE A 322 -11.77 13.96 5.11
N PHE A 323 -12.34 13.79 6.30
CA PHE A 323 -12.09 14.67 7.44
C PHE A 323 -10.90 14.13 8.22
N THR A 324 -9.94 15.01 8.51
CA THR A 324 -8.77 14.65 9.32
C THR A 324 -9.23 14.27 10.74
N GLY A 325 -8.63 13.21 11.29
CA GLY A 325 -8.93 12.74 12.65
C GLY A 325 -8.54 13.76 13.72
N LEU A 326 -9.24 13.73 14.85
CA LEU A 326 -8.87 14.53 16.03
C LEU A 326 -7.53 14.08 16.63
N ASP A 327 -7.12 12.83 16.39
CA ASP A 327 -5.80 12.28 16.78
C ASP A 327 -4.61 13.02 16.14
N CYS A 328 -4.85 13.73 15.04
CA CYS A 328 -3.84 14.51 14.34
C CYS A 328 -3.66 15.92 14.92
N VAL A 329 -4.47 16.34 15.88
CA VAL A 329 -4.38 17.67 16.49
C VAL A 329 -3.23 17.69 17.50
N TYR A 330 -2.24 18.54 17.26
CA TYR A 330 -1.08 18.70 18.12
C TYR A 330 -1.49 19.00 19.58
N GLU A 331 -0.94 18.25 20.53
CA GLU A 331 -1.21 18.34 21.98
C GLU A 331 -2.69 18.23 22.40
N LEU A 332 -3.58 17.69 21.56
CA LEU A 332 -4.93 17.34 22.00
C LEU A 332 -4.88 16.04 22.78
N THR A 333 -5.31 16.06 24.04
CA THR A 333 -5.26 14.86 24.88
C THR A 333 -6.33 13.84 24.48
N GLU A 334 -6.06 12.56 24.72
CA GLU A 334 -7.05 11.49 24.50
C GLU A 334 -8.32 11.74 25.31
N LYS A 335 -8.19 12.15 26.58
CA LYS A 335 -9.33 12.52 27.44
C LYS A 335 -10.17 13.67 26.88
N SER A 336 -9.54 14.66 26.25
CA SER A 336 -10.28 15.74 25.58
C SER A 336 -10.95 15.22 24.31
N THR A 337 -10.27 14.39 23.51
CA THR A 337 -10.84 13.74 22.31
C THR A 337 -12.08 12.92 22.66
N GLU A 338 -12.00 12.06 23.68
CA GLU A 338 -13.13 11.26 24.16
C GLU A 338 -14.31 12.13 24.61
N ARG A 339 -14.04 13.20 25.36
CA ARG A 339 -15.08 14.17 25.78
C ARG A 339 -15.71 14.87 24.59
N ILE A 340 -14.94 15.28 23.58
CA ILE A 340 -15.48 15.87 22.35
C ILE A 340 -16.45 14.89 21.70
N LEU A 341 -16.05 13.63 21.51
CA LEU A 341 -16.88 12.61 20.85
C LEU A 341 -18.13 12.27 21.67
N LYS A 342 -17.98 12.11 22.99
CA LYS A 342 -19.07 11.79 23.94
C LYS A 342 -20.08 12.91 24.06
N GLU A 343 -19.64 14.15 24.16
CA GLU A 343 -20.57 15.27 24.26
C GLU A 343 -21.27 15.51 22.92
N ARG A 344 -20.54 15.46 21.80
CA ARG A 344 -21.12 15.61 20.46
C ARG A 344 -22.20 14.58 20.15
N SER A 345 -22.08 13.34 20.64
CA SER A 345 -23.09 12.31 20.37
C SER A 345 -24.45 12.63 20.98
N LYS A 346 -24.51 13.50 22.01
CA LYS A 346 -25.77 14.00 22.59
C LYS A 346 -26.40 15.09 21.71
N SER A 347 -25.58 16.01 21.21
CA SER A 347 -25.99 17.08 20.29
C SER A 347 -24.76 17.73 19.64
N PRO A 348 -24.86 18.29 18.43
CA PRO A 348 -23.79 19.11 17.85
C PRO A 348 -23.40 20.27 18.76
N PHE A 349 -22.16 20.75 18.67
CA PHE A 349 -21.73 21.96 19.34
C PHE A 349 -22.30 23.18 18.62
N GLY A 350 -23.04 24.03 19.34
CA GLY A 350 -23.74 25.18 18.76
C GLY A 350 -22.84 26.40 18.56
N ASP A 351 -21.98 26.70 19.53
CA ASP A 351 -21.04 27.80 19.47
C ASP A 351 -19.76 27.52 20.29
N TYR A 352 -18.83 28.48 20.28
CA TYR A 352 -17.58 28.39 21.04
C TYR A 352 -17.81 28.15 22.55
N TYR A 353 -18.78 28.82 23.16
CA TYR A 353 -19.02 28.70 24.60
C TYR A 353 -19.67 27.38 24.98
N ASP A 354 -20.60 26.88 24.17
CA ASP A 354 -21.18 25.55 24.31
C ASP A 354 -20.08 24.47 24.30
N PHE A 355 -19.16 24.54 23.34
CA PHE A 355 -17.99 23.67 23.28
C PHE A 355 -17.11 23.78 24.54
N MET A 356 -16.78 25.01 24.97
CA MET A 356 -15.95 25.23 26.17
C MET A 356 -16.60 24.70 27.46
N GLN A 357 -17.92 24.82 27.59
CA GLN A 357 -18.66 24.37 28.77
C GLN A 357 -18.77 22.84 28.84
N ARG A 358 -19.06 22.19 27.71
CA ARG A 358 -19.27 20.73 27.63
C ARG A 358 -17.97 19.94 27.67
N VAL A 359 -16.94 20.39 26.97
CA VAL A 359 -15.67 19.64 26.83
C VAL A 359 -14.65 20.03 27.91
N GLN A 360 -14.67 21.30 28.34
CA GLN A 360 -13.71 21.89 29.28
C GLN A 360 -12.22 21.64 28.93
N PRO A 361 -11.80 21.91 27.68
CA PRO A 361 -10.41 21.73 27.25
C PRO A 361 -9.47 22.74 27.93
N ARG A 362 -8.17 22.43 27.92
CA ARG A 362 -7.11 23.36 28.34
C ARG A 362 -6.90 24.44 27.28
N GLN A 363 -6.39 25.61 27.68
CA GLN A 363 -6.17 26.74 26.77
C GLN A 363 -5.35 26.36 25.53
N LYS A 364 -4.31 25.53 25.73
CA LYS A 364 -3.41 25.09 24.66
C LYS A 364 -4.09 24.15 23.66
N GLU A 365 -4.92 23.22 24.15
CA GLU A 365 -5.71 22.33 23.30
C GLU A 365 -6.66 23.13 22.41
N VAL A 366 -7.33 24.15 22.96
CA VAL A 366 -8.22 25.05 22.19
C VAL A 366 -7.42 25.85 21.17
N GLU A 367 -6.25 26.38 21.54
CA GLU A 367 -5.38 27.11 20.61
C GLU A 367 -4.99 26.24 19.40
N ASN A 368 -4.61 24.97 19.63
CA ASN A 368 -4.22 24.05 18.57
C ASN A 368 -5.43 23.62 17.72
N LEU A 369 -6.61 23.39 18.34
CA LEU A 369 -7.87 23.15 17.63
C LEU A 369 -8.26 24.34 16.73
N ILE A 370 -8.04 25.57 17.18
CA ILE A 370 -8.31 26.76 16.38
C ILE A 370 -7.34 26.83 15.19
N LYS A 371 -6.03 26.70 15.45
CA LYS A 371 -4.96 26.79 14.45
C LYS A 371 -5.05 25.75 13.33
N CYS A 372 -5.58 24.57 13.62
CA CYS A 372 -5.78 23.53 12.61
C CYS A 372 -7.17 23.59 11.93
N GLY A 373 -8.01 24.57 12.28
CA GLY A 373 -9.34 24.76 11.69
C GLY A 373 -10.47 23.92 12.30
N ALA A 374 -10.23 23.20 13.42
CA ALA A 374 -11.20 22.30 14.03
C ALA A 374 -12.47 22.97 14.56
N LEU A 375 -12.39 24.27 14.89
CA LEU A 375 -13.53 25.06 15.38
C LEU A 375 -14.17 25.94 14.31
N ARG A 376 -13.80 25.77 13.03
CA ARG A 376 -14.29 26.62 11.94
C ARG A 376 -15.80 26.52 11.73
N SER A 377 -16.38 25.36 12.02
CA SER A 377 -17.83 25.14 11.96
C SER A 377 -18.60 25.96 13.00
N LEU A 378 -17.95 26.36 14.09
CA LEU A 378 -18.52 27.26 15.10
C LEU A 378 -18.29 28.72 14.75
N GLN A 379 -17.07 29.07 14.34
CA GLN A 379 -16.71 30.43 13.98
C GLN A 379 -15.57 30.45 12.94
N PRO A 380 -15.79 31.00 11.73
CA PRO A 380 -14.84 30.86 10.64
C PRO A 380 -13.62 31.79 10.71
N ASN A 381 -13.66 32.84 11.54
CA ASN A 381 -12.58 33.83 11.66
C ASN A 381 -11.56 33.39 12.73
N GLU A 382 -10.50 32.70 12.29
CA GLU A 382 -9.47 32.13 13.15
C GLU A 382 -8.72 33.18 14.01
N PRO A 383 -8.23 34.32 13.46
CA PRO A 383 -7.62 35.38 14.29
C PRO A 383 -8.54 35.88 15.40
N HIS A 384 -9.82 36.08 15.08
CA HIS A 384 -10.81 36.48 16.07
C HIS A 384 -11.02 35.39 17.12
N LEU A 385 -11.09 34.12 16.72
CA LEU A 385 -11.29 33.00 17.64
C LEU A 385 -10.07 32.79 18.57
N LEU A 386 -8.85 33.02 18.08
CA LEU A 386 -7.62 33.01 18.90
C LEU A 386 -7.63 34.12 19.95
N LEU A 387 -8.01 35.34 19.56
CA LEU A 387 -8.13 36.46 20.50
C LEU A 387 -9.23 36.18 21.54
N LYS A 388 -10.39 35.70 21.10
CA LYS A 388 -11.50 35.27 21.96
C LYS A 388 -11.05 34.22 22.97
N ASN A 389 -10.32 33.19 22.53
CA ASN A 389 -9.77 32.17 23.40
C ASN A 389 -8.80 32.75 24.45
N LYS A 390 -7.88 33.63 24.03
CA LYS A 390 -6.93 34.28 24.94
C LYS A 390 -7.63 35.12 26.01
N LEU A 391 -8.61 35.93 25.61
CA LEU A 391 -9.39 36.76 26.54
C LEU A 391 -10.25 35.90 27.48
N TYR A 392 -10.90 34.86 26.95
CA TYR A 392 -11.73 33.96 27.74
C TYR A 392 -10.95 33.32 28.88
N PHE A 393 -9.76 32.77 28.61
CA PHE A 393 -8.93 32.17 29.65
C PHE A 393 -8.33 33.20 30.61
N ARG A 394 -7.87 34.36 30.11
CA ARG A 394 -7.34 35.45 30.95
C ARG A 394 -8.39 35.98 31.93
N ASN A 395 -9.65 36.01 31.51
CA ASN A 395 -10.78 36.50 32.30
C ASN A 395 -11.51 35.38 33.06
N LYS A 396 -10.78 34.34 33.48
CA LYS A 396 -11.31 33.21 34.28
C LYS A 396 -12.58 32.58 33.67
N ARG A 397 -12.64 32.47 32.34
CA ARG A 397 -13.76 31.90 31.57
C ARG A 397 -15.09 32.69 31.68
N ASN A 398 -15.02 34.01 31.91
CA ASN A 398 -16.20 34.88 31.91
C ASN A 398 -16.62 35.25 30.48
N ARG A 399 -17.79 34.76 30.04
CA ARG A 399 -18.37 35.04 28.71
C ARG A 399 -18.62 36.53 28.47
N ASN A 400 -19.36 37.19 29.38
CA ASN A 400 -19.82 38.57 29.17
C ASN A 400 -18.65 39.55 29.07
N LEU A 401 -17.65 39.40 29.95
CA LEU A 401 -16.44 40.23 29.92
C LEU A 401 -15.62 40.00 28.64
N THR A 402 -15.56 38.74 28.17
CA THR A 402 -14.85 38.41 26.92
C THR A 402 -15.49 39.07 25.71
N GLU A 403 -16.82 38.98 25.57
CA GLU A 403 -17.55 39.58 24.46
C GLU A 403 -17.47 41.11 24.47
N SER A 404 -17.56 41.74 25.64
CA SER A 404 -17.41 43.21 25.78
C SER A 404 -16.05 43.70 25.27
N LEU A 405 -14.96 42.99 25.58
CA LEU A 405 -13.62 43.34 25.11
C LEU A 405 -13.42 43.08 23.62
N LEU A 406 -14.12 42.10 23.03
CA LEU A 406 -14.03 41.78 21.61
C LEU A 406 -14.77 42.79 20.72
N GLN A 407 -15.84 43.43 21.21
CA GLN A 407 -16.61 44.43 20.46
C GLN A 407 -15.74 45.60 19.95
N GLN A 408 -14.64 45.89 20.65
CA GLN A 408 -13.72 46.97 20.32
C GLN A 408 -12.68 46.57 19.25
N VAL A 409 -12.63 45.31 18.83
CA VAL A 409 -11.57 44.78 17.95
C VAL A 409 -12.16 44.14 16.69
N ARG A 410 -11.80 44.68 15.52
CA ARG A 410 -12.12 44.07 14.21
C ARG A 410 -10.88 43.45 13.59
N LEU A 411 -10.81 42.12 13.56
CA LEU A 411 -9.77 41.37 12.86
C LEU A 411 -10.29 40.86 11.52
N LYS A 412 -9.53 41.11 10.44
CA LYS A 412 -9.85 40.56 9.13
C LYS A 412 -9.76 39.03 9.18
N PRO A 413 -10.67 38.30 8.49
CA PRO A 413 -10.55 36.85 8.37
C PRO A 413 -9.21 36.49 7.74
N TYR A 414 -8.51 35.53 8.33
CA TYR A 414 -7.34 34.90 7.72
C TYR A 414 -7.77 33.55 7.14
N ASN A 415 -7.53 33.33 5.85
CA ASN A 415 -7.89 32.08 5.19
C ASN A 415 -6.63 31.35 4.75
N VAL A 416 -6.12 30.47 5.61
CA VAL A 416 -4.91 29.67 5.35
C VAL A 416 -5.08 28.70 4.18
N TYR A 417 -6.32 28.30 3.86
CA TYR A 417 -6.62 27.24 2.89
C TYR A 417 -7.03 27.75 1.50
N GLN A 418 -6.72 29.01 1.18
CA GLN A 418 -6.93 29.62 -0.15
C GLN A 418 -5.66 29.60 -1.03
N ARG A 419 -4.64 28.83 -0.66
CA ARG A 419 -3.50 28.51 -1.52
C ARG A 419 -3.37 27.02 -1.75
#